data_AF-A0A3D4Q3M2-F1
#
_entry.id   AF-A0A3D4Q3M2-F1
#
_cell.length_a   1.000
_cell.length_b   1.000
_cell.length_c   1.000
_cell.angle_alpha   90.00
_cell.angle_beta   90.00
_cell.angle_gamma   90.00
#
_symmetry.space_group_name_H-M   'P 1'
#
loop_
_entity.id
_entity.type
_entity.pdbx_description
1 polymer ?
#
loop_
_entity_poly.entity_id
_entity_poly.type
_entity_poly.pdbx_seq_one_letter_code
_entity_poly.pdbx_strand_id
1 'polypeptide(L)'
;RNNAQDLVRHARPTLTTMVQKAEEITAAKQTELIAEAQAKVSEQLNGELARMKALKAVNPNVRQEEIDYLQQRLAASQHFLSQAKIRLDALRVVMTI
;
A
#
# COMPACT_ATOMS: atom_id res chain seq x y z
N ARG A 1 -28.42 -13.91 -24.75
CA ARG A 1 -27.48 -14.26 -23.65
C ARG A 1 -26.26 -15.02 -24.16
N ASN A 2 -26.40 -16.03 -25.04
CA ASN A 2 -25.26 -16.81 -25.56
C ASN A 2 -24.27 -15.99 -26.41
N ASN A 3 -24.75 -15.13 -27.31
CA ASN A 3 -23.87 -14.29 -28.16
C ASN A 3 -22.89 -13.42 -27.35
N ALA A 4 -23.33 -12.86 -26.21
CA ALA A 4 -22.47 -12.04 -25.36
C ALA A 4 -21.36 -12.86 -24.67
N GLN A 5 -21.64 -14.11 -24.28
CA GLN A 5 -20.64 -15.00 -23.69
C GLN A 5 -19.62 -15.48 -24.73
N ASP A 6 -20.07 -15.77 -25.95
CA ASP A 6 -19.17 -16.17 -27.04
C ASP A 6 -18.30 -15.01 -27.53
N LEU A 7 -18.83 -13.78 -27.59
CA LEU A 7 -18.04 -12.57 -27.86
C LEU A 7 -17.01 -12.29 -26.76
N VAL A 8 -17.37 -12.46 -25.49
CA VAL A 8 -16.42 -12.33 -24.37
C VAL A 8 -15.32 -13.39 -24.46
N ARG A 9 -15.63 -14.62 -24.88
CA ARG A 9 -14.62 -15.66 -25.10
C ARG A 9 -13.61 -15.28 -26.19
N HIS A 10 -14.07 -14.65 -27.28
CA HIS A 10 -13.20 -14.17 -28.35
C HIS A 10 -12.39 -12.93 -27.95
N ALA A 11 -12.94 -12.06 -27.11
CA ALA A 11 -12.24 -10.88 -26.59
C ALA A 11 -11.31 -11.21 -25.41
N ARG A 12 -11.42 -12.41 -24.82
CA ARG A 12 -10.64 -12.85 -23.65
C ARG A 12 -9.11 -12.70 -23.82
N PRO A 13 -8.50 -13.08 -24.97
CA PRO A 13 -7.07 -12.87 -25.18
C PRO A 13 -6.69 -11.40 -25.11
N THR A 14 -7.46 -10.54 -25.78
CA THR A 14 -7.26 -9.09 -25.77
C THR A 14 -7.43 -8.49 -24.38
N LEU A 15 -8.45 -8.93 -23.63
CA LEU A 15 -8.67 -8.51 -22.24
C LEU A 15 -7.51 -8.92 -21.34
N THR A 16 -6.97 -10.13 -21.50
CA THR A 16 -5.79 -10.58 -20.74
C THR A 16 -4.57 -9.69 -21.01
N THR A 17 -4.31 -9.35 -22.28
CA THR A 17 -3.21 -8.42 -22.64
C THR A 17 -3.43 -7.03 -22.04
N MET A 18 -4.67 -6.53 -22.06
CA MET A 18 -5.00 -5.22 -21.47
C MET A 18 -4.85 -5.22 -19.95
N VAL A 19 -5.22 -6.31 -19.28
CA VAL A 19 -5.03 -6.48 -17.82
C VAL A 19 -3.54 -6.53 -17.49
N GLN A 20 -2.72 -7.29 -18.23
CA GLN A 20 -1.26 -7.30 -18.04
C GLN A 20 -0.66 -5.90 -18.18
N LYS A 21 -1.05 -5.17 -19.21
CA LYS A 21 -0.58 -3.79 -19.40
C LYS A 21 -1.05 -2.87 -18.27
N ALA A 22 -2.26 -3.06 -17.75
CA ALA A 22 -2.76 -2.33 -16.60
C ALA A 22 -1.97 -2.69 -15.32
N GLU A 23 -1.62 -3.96 -15.12
CA GLU A 23 -0.76 -4.41 -14.01
C GLU A 23 0.64 -3.81 -14.09
N GLU A 24 1.25 -3.73 -15.28
CA GLU A 24 2.54 -3.07 -15.49
C GLU A 24 2.50 -1.57 -15.13
N ILE A 25 1.47 -0.85 -15.60
CA ILE A 25 1.28 0.57 -15.27
C ILE A 25 1.03 0.75 -13.77
N THR A 26 0.31 -0.19 -13.16
CA THR A 26 -0.05 -0.14 -11.75
C THR A 26 1.13 -0.52 -10.85
N ALA A 27 2.09 -1.31 -11.34
CA ALA A 27 3.28 -1.69 -10.56
C ALA A 27 4.10 -0.46 -10.14
N ALA A 28 4.30 0.50 -11.05
CA ALA A 28 4.98 1.75 -10.73
C ALA A 28 4.20 2.57 -9.68
N LYS A 29 2.87 2.71 -9.87
CA LYS A 29 1.99 3.37 -8.90
C LYS A 29 1.94 2.66 -7.55
N GLN A 30 2.04 1.33 -7.53
CA GLN A 30 2.09 0.54 -6.31
C GLN A 30 3.33 0.91 -5.50
N THR A 31 4.50 0.95 -6.13
CA THR A 31 5.74 1.35 -5.45
C THR A 31 5.64 2.77 -4.92
N GLU A 32 5.06 3.69 -5.70
CA GLU A 32 4.84 5.08 -5.28
C GLU A 32 3.90 5.18 -4.06
N LEU A 33 2.76 4.48 -4.08
CA LEU A 33 1.81 4.45 -2.97
C LEU A 33 2.41 3.83 -1.70
N ILE A 34 3.19 2.76 -1.84
CA ILE A 34 3.90 2.14 -0.71
C ILE A 34 4.91 3.14 -0.13
N ALA A 35 5.69 3.82 -0.98
CA ALA A 35 6.66 4.82 -0.53
C ALA A 35 5.98 6.01 0.17
N GLU A 36 4.86 6.51 -0.36
CA GLU A 36 4.08 7.58 0.26
C GLU A 36 3.51 7.15 1.62
N ALA A 37 2.95 5.93 1.72
CA ALA A 37 2.45 5.39 2.97
C ALA A 37 3.57 5.21 4.01
N GLN A 38 4.74 4.72 3.59
CA GLN A 38 5.92 4.60 4.44
C GLN A 38 6.41 5.96 4.93
N ALA A 39 6.44 6.97 4.05
CA ALA A 39 6.83 8.33 4.41
C ALA A 39 5.88 8.92 5.46
N LYS A 40 4.55 8.80 5.27
CA LYS A 40 3.55 9.29 6.23
C LYS A 40 3.67 8.61 7.60
N VAL A 41 3.82 7.29 7.62
CA VAL A 41 3.99 6.53 8.87
C VAL A 41 5.29 6.92 9.57
N SER A 42 6.36 7.08 8.80
CA SER A 42 7.66 7.52 9.31
C SER A 42 7.57 8.92 9.93
N GLU A 43 6.93 9.87 9.24
CA GLU A 43 6.78 11.25 9.71
C GLU A 43 5.98 11.32 11.02
N GLN A 44 4.83 10.65 11.09
CA GLN A 44 3.98 10.65 12.28
C GLN A 44 4.69 10.03 13.49
N LEU A 45 5.21 8.81 13.33
CA LEU A 45 5.83 8.07 14.42
C LEU A 45 7.17 8.69 14.84
N ASN A 46 7.98 9.22 13.91
CA ASN A 46 9.21 9.93 14.28
C ASN A 46 8.91 11.24 15.02
N GLY A 47 7.84 11.95 14.65
CA GLY A 47 7.39 13.14 15.38
C GLY A 47 6.96 12.82 16.82
N GLU A 48 6.27 11.70 17.03
CA GLU A 48 5.94 11.19 18.37
C GLU A 48 7.19 10.76 19.14
N LEU A 49 8.13 10.08 18.48
CA LEU A 49 9.39 9.64 19.06
C LEU A 49 10.26 10.82 19.52
N ALA A 50 10.33 11.87 18.71
CA ALA A 50 11.05 13.10 19.04
C ALA A 50 10.41 13.79 20.26
N ARG A 51 9.07 13.86 20.32
CA ARG A 51 8.34 14.40 21.47
C ARG A 51 8.58 13.58 22.73
N MET A 52 8.56 12.24 22.64
CA MET A 52 8.82 11.37 23.78
C MET A 52 10.26 11.44 24.29
N LYS A 53 11.24 11.52 23.38
CA LYS A 53 12.65 11.75 23.74
C LYS A 53 12.85 13.11 24.42
N ALA A 54 12.21 14.16 23.91
CA ALA A 54 12.25 15.48 24.52
C ALA A 54 11.63 15.46 25.93
N LEU A 55 10.45 14.83 26.08
CA LEU A 55 9.79 14.68 27.38
C LEU A 55 10.62 13.85 28.36
N LYS A 56 11.32 12.82 27.91
CA LYS A 56 12.25 12.05 28.75
C LYS A 56 13.42 12.90 29.25
N ALA A 57 13.94 13.81 28.42
CA ALA A 57 15.05 14.69 28.81
C ALA A 57 14.66 15.65 29.95
N VAL A 58 13.39 16.06 30.02
CA VAL A 58 12.87 16.93 31.09
C VAL A 58 12.12 16.19 32.20
N ASN A 59 11.75 14.91 32.01
CA ASN A 59 11.00 14.11 32.96
C ASN A 59 11.52 12.64 33.02
N PRO A 60 12.30 12.29 34.07
CA PRO A 60 12.86 10.94 34.24
C PRO A 60 11.82 9.82 34.39
N ASN A 61 10.55 10.16 34.67
CA ASN A 61 9.47 9.16 34.78
C ASN A 61 9.00 8.62 33.42
N VAL A 62 9.45 9.19 32.29
CA VAL A 62 9.15 8.65 30.97
C VAL A 62 9.93 7.35 30.77
N ARG A 63 9.20 6.24 30.66
CA ARG A 63 9.76 4.89 30.53
C ARG A 63 10.38 4.72 29.16
N GLN A 64 11.60 4.17 29.12
CA GLN A 64 12.28 3.85 27.86
C GLN A 64 11.49 2.82 27.04
N GLU A 65 10.77 1.93 27.71
CA GLU A 65 9.93 0.89 27.11
C GLU A 65 8.90 1.44 26.10
N GLU A 66 8.32 2.62 26.35
CA GLU A 66 7.36 3.22 25.40
C GLU A 66 8.04 3.75 24.13
N ILE A 67 9.26 4.27 24.27
CA ILE A 67 10.07 4.73 23.12
C ILE A 67 10.48 3.52 22.28
N ASP A 68 10.90 2.44 22.93
CA ASP A 68 11.32 1.20 22.26
C ASP A 68 10.12 0.53 21.56
N TYR A 69 8.95 0.55 22.21
CA TYR A 69 7.70 0.08 21.60
C TYR A 69 7.32 0.88 20.34
N LEU A 70 7.43 2.22 20.38
CA LEU A 70 7.18 3.07 19.21
C LEU A 70 8.17 2.81 18.08
N GLN A 71 9.46 2.57 18.39
CA GLN A 71 10.46 2.17 17.38
C GLN A 71 10.12 0.81 16.75
N GLN A 72 9.76 -0.16 17.57
CA GLN A 72 9.39 -1.50 17.10
C GLN A 72 8.12 -1.43 16.22
N ARG A 73 7.15 -0.61 16.61
CA ARG A 73 5.93 -0.37 15.83
C ARG A 73 6.24 0.27 14.49
N LEU A 74 7.14 1.26 14.43
CA LEU A 74 7.59 1.87 13.18
C LEU A 74 8.24 0.83 12.25
N ALA A 75 9.17 0.02 12.78
CA ALA A 75 9.83 -1.03 12.00
C ALA A 75 8.83 -2.07 11.47
N ALA A 76 7.89 -2.50 12.32
CA ALA A 76 6.83 -3.43 11.93
C ALA A 76 5.92 -2.84 10.84
N SER A 77 5.47 -1.59 10.99
CA SER A 77 4.65 -0.93 9.98
C SER A 77 5.37 -0.76 8.65
N GLN A 78 6.64 -0.40 8.64
CA GLN A 78 7.45 -0.33 7.42
C GLN A 78 7.59 -1.70 6.74
N HIS A 79 7.76 -2.76 7.54
CA HIS A 79 7.82 -4.13 7.04
C HIS A 79 6.51 -4.61 6.43
N PHE A 80 5.37 -4.35 7.07
CA PHE A 80 4.06 -4.73 6.51
C PHE A 80 3.70 -3.91 5.27
N LEU A 81 4.05 -2.62 5.24
CA LEU A 81 3.81 -1.77 4.06
C LEU A 81 4.65 -2.20 2.86
N SER A 82 5.90 -2.65 3.06
CA SER A 82 6.75 -3.12 1.96
C SER A 82 6.23 -4.42 1.33
N GLN A 83 5.48 -5.23 2.08
CA GLN A 83 4.85 -6.46 1.60
C GLN A 83 3.46 -6.24 0.97
N ALA A 84 2.92 -5.03 1.05
CA ALA A 84 1.60 -4.73 0.49
C ALA A 84 1.60 -4.89 -1.03
N LYS A 85 0.59 -5.58 -1.56
CA LYS A 85 0.40 -5.76 -3.01
C LYS A 85 -0.95 -5.23 -3.45
N ILE A 86 -0.96 -4.55 -4.61
CA ILE A 86 -2.21 -4.16 -5.25
C ILE A 86 -2.77 -5.40 -5.96
N ARG A 87 -4.06 -5.66 -5.75
CA ARG A 87 -4.79 -6.73 -6.41
C ARG A 87 -5.94 -6.12 -7.20
N LEU A 88 -6.16 -6.59 -8.43
CA LEU A 88 -7.35 -6.24 -9.20
C LEU A 88 -8.60 -6.79 -8.49
N ASP A 89 -9.48 -5.91 -8.01
CA ASP A 89 -10.69 -6.30 -7.28
C ASP A 89 -11.91 -6.46 -8.20
N ALA A 90 -12.02 -5.60 -9.23
CA ALA A 90 -13.13 -5.63 -10.18
C ALA A 90 -12.69 -5.20 -11.60
N LEU A 91 -13.35 -5.79 -12.61
CA LEU A 91 -13.20 -5.43 -14.02
C LEU A 91 -14.58 -5.23 -14.65
N ARG A 92 -14.80 -4.08 -15.29
CA ARG A 92 -16.02 -3.80 -16.06
C ARG A 92 -15.71 -3.73 -17.55
N VAL A 93 -16.36 -4.58 -18.33
CA VAL A 93 -16.24 -4.60 -19.80
C VAL A 93 -17.40 -3.83 -20.40
N VAL A 94 -17.11 -2.80 -21.19
CA VAL A 94 -18.10 -2.04 -21.96
C VAL A 94 -17.89 -2.36 -23.43
N MET A 95 -18.96 -2.75 -24.12
CA MET A 95 -18.95 -2.99 -25.56
C MET A 95 -19.96 -2.07 -26.22
N THR A 96 -19.51 -1.35 -27.24
CA THR A 96 -20.36 -0.66 -28.20
C THR A 96 -20.50 -1.56 -29.42
N ILE A 97 -21.74 -1.93 -29.73
CA ILE A 97 -22.14 -2.64 -30.95
C ILE A 97 -22.40 -1.63 -32.07
#